data_AF-A0A7S3X517-F1
#
_entry.id   AF-A0A7S3X517-F1
#
_cell.length_a   1.000
_cell.length_b   1.000
_cell.length_c   1.000
_cell.angle_alpha   90.00
_cell.angle_beta   90.00
_cell.angle_gamma   90.00
#
_symmetry.space_group_name_H-M   'P 1'
#
loop_
_entity.id
_entity.type
_entity.pdbx_description
1 polymer ?
#
loop_
_entity_poly.entity_id
_entity_poly.type
_entity_poly.pdbx_seq_one_letter_code
_entity_poly.pdbx_strand_id
1 'polypeptide(L)'
;TGVALRSLALLRASAGRAPAAPPRKALLLACMAALNLLGLAKAVPLNPPPSPPSLPPALPPPPPPLTPGYVSVVSENELRSLIEGAAADISISLPPSAHFELSSQISCASSIKVTIASSGEGATLDGQGGTGLFHLEGGCSLTLRGLNLVNGRAVSGGVVSKGDGSTSANGGVVHANGAGDVEIIGSTVTGC
;
A
#
# COMPACT_ATOMS: atom_id res chain seq x y z
N THR A 1 29.57 36.80 -47.95
CA THR A 1 28.71 37.32 -46.86
C THR A 1 28.45 36.18 -45.89
N GLY A 2 28.87 36.11 -44.64
CA GLY A 2 29.72 36.89 -43.74
C GLY A 2 29.76 36.06 -42.44
N VAL A 3 30.96 35.73 -41.97
CA VAL A 3 31.25 34.92 -40.77
C VAL A 3 30.98 35.74 -39.50
N ALA A 4 30.46 35.13 -38.42
CA ALA A 4 30.68 35.64 -37.05
C ALA A 4 30.49 34.56 -35.96
N LEU A 5 31.62 34.05 -35.45
CA LEU A 5 31.78 33.51 -34.11
C LEU A 5 31.36 34.55 -33.06
N ARG A 6 30.75 34.12 -31.95
CA ARG A 6 31.03 34.69 -30.61
C ARG A 6 30.94 33.62 -29.52
N SER A 7 32.11 33.23 -29.03
CA SER A 7 32.32 32.80 -27.64
C SER A 7 32.25 34.03 -26.73
N LEU A 8 31.66 33.90 -25.54
CA LEU A 8 32.09 34.66 -24.36
C LEU A 8 31.77 33.85 -23.09
N ALA A 9 32.78 33.74 -22.24
CA ALA A 9 32.80 33.03 -20.98
C ALA A 9 32.55 33.98 -19.78
N LEU A 10 32.50 33.37 -18.59
CA LEU A 10 32.52 33.92 -17.22
C LEU A 10 31.21 34.52 -16.67
N LEU A 11 30.72 33.94 -15.56
CA LEU A 11 31.11 34.42 -14.22
C LEU A 11 30.80 33.37 -13.13
N ARG A 12 31.72 33.26 -12.18
CA ARG A 12 31.62 32.52 -10.91
C ARG A 12 30.53 33.13 -10.01
N ALA A 13 29.84 32.29 -9.24
CA ALA A 13 29.33 32.66 -7.92
C ALA A 13 29.65 31.54 -6.92
N SER A 14 30.18 31.98 -5.79
CA SER A 14 30.75 31.21 -4.69
C SER A 14 29.87 31.39 -3.45
N ALA A 15 29.91 30.38 -2.59
CA ALA A 15 29.63 30.41 -1.15
C ALA A 15 28.17 30.44 -0.67
N GLY A 16 27.85 29.39 0.10
CA GLY A 16 26.66 29.28 0.95
C GLY A 16 26.73 28.04 1.83
N ARG A 17 27.82 27.89 2.61
CA ARG A 17 28.00 26.79 3.57
C ARG A 17 27.11 27.06 4.78
N ALA A 18 25.98 26.35 4.87
CA ALA A 18 25.09 26.39 6.02
C ALA A 18 25.70 25.64 7.23
N PRO A 19 25.51 26.12 8.46
CA PRO A 19 26.03 25.50 9.67
C PRO A 19 25.29 24.20 10.02
N ALA A 20 26.05 23.24 10.54
CA ALA A 20 25.63 21.92 10.97
C ALA A 20 24.61 21.99 12.12
N ALA A 21 23.54 21.21 12.00
CA ALA A 21 22.56 21.00 13.06
C ALA A 21 23.12 20.08 14.16
N PRO A 22 22.83 20.34 15.45
CA PRO A 22 23.27 19.49 16.55
C PRO A 22 22.49 18.16 16.63
N PRO A 23 23.09 17.09 17.17
CA PRO A 23 22.46 15.77 17.26
C PRO A 23 21.34 15.71 18.32
N ARG A 24 20.12 15.39 17.86
CA ARG A 24 18.91 15.19 18.70
C ARG A 24 18.90 13.87 19.47
N LYS A 25 19.97 13.53 20.20
CA LYS A 25 20.04 12.26 20.96
C LYS A 25 20.13 12.41 22.48
N ALA A 26 20.00 13.62 23.04
CA ALA A 26 20.22 13.85 24.47
C ALA A 26 19.01 14.39 25.25
N LEU A 27 17.77 14.21 24.79
CA LEU A 27 16.59 14.78 25.45
C LEU A 27 15.41 13.80 25.63
N LEU A 28 15.69 12.52 25.86
CA LEU A 28 14.65 11.54 26.20
C LEU A 28 14.95 10.72 27.46
N LEU A 29 16.10 10.95 28.11
CA LEU A 29 16.50 10.21 29.31
C LEU A 29 16.16 10.90 30.64
N ALA A 30 15.63 12.13 30.62
CA ALA A 30 15.40 12.92 31.85
C ALA A 30 13.96 12.92 32.39
N CYS A 31 12.99 12.29 31.70
CA CYS A 31 11.57 12.34 32.13
C CYS A 31 11.05 11.07 32.84
N MET A 32 11.88 10.06 33.04
CA MET A 32 11.47 8.78 33.66
C MET A 32 11.70 8.70 35.17
N ALA A 33 12.24 9.74 35.82
CA ALA A 33 12.70 9.66 37.21
C ALA A 33 11.80 10.35 38.27
N ALA A 34 10.62 10.88 37.91
CA ALA A 34 9.86 11.78 38.80
C ALA A 34 8.40 11.37 39.10
N LEU A 35 8.06 10.08 39.07
CA LEU A 35 6.77 9.59 39.56
C LEU A 35 6.96 8.35 40.44
N ASN A 36 7.56 8.52 41.62
CA ASN A 36 7.61 7.42 42.58
C ASN A 36 7.61 7.89 44.03
N LEU A 37 6.68 8.80 44.39
CA LEU A 37 6.54 9.20 45.79
C LEU A 37 5.16 9.79 46.10
N LEU A 38 4.12 8.95 46.16
CA LEU A 38 2.89 9.28 46.89
C LEU A 38 2.11 8.01 47.26
N GLY A 39 2.16 7.67 48.55
CA GLY A 39 0.99 7.29 49.32
C GLY A 39 0.46 5.87 49.17
N LEU A 40 0.98 4.94 49.99
CA LEU A 40 0.27 3.73 50.38
C LEU A 40 -0.98 4.09 51.20
N ALA A 41 -2.14 4.17 50.55
CA ALA A 41 -3.43 4.02 51.23
C ALA A 41 -3.79 2.52 51.22
N LYS A 42 -3.80 1.93 52.40
CA LYS A 42 -4.20 0.53 52.63
C LYS A 42 -5.71 0.40 52.39
N ALA A 43 -6.08 -0.04 51.20
CA ALA A 43 -7.47 -0.29 50.82
C ALA A 43 -8.06 -1.45 51.64
N VAL A 44 -9.26 -1.22 52.19
CA VAL A 44 -10.08 -2.26 52.83
C VAL A 44 -10.44 -3.31 51.76
N PRO A 45 -10.25 -4.61 52.03
CA PRO A 45 -10.61 -5.66 51.07
C PRO A 45 -12.14 -5.73 50.97
N LEU A 46 -12.70 -5.03 49.99
CA LEU A 46 -14.07 -5.30 49.52
C LEU A 46 -14.02 -6.64 48.77
N ASN A 47 -14.79 -7.62 49.25
CA ASN A 47 -14.99 -8.86 48.50
C ASN A 47 -15.49 -8.49 47.10
N PRO A 48 -14.80 -8.92 46.02
CA PRO A 48 -15.24 -8.64 44.68
C PRO A 48 -16.63 -9.27 44.47
N PRO A 49 -17.56 -8.57 43.82
CA PRO A 49 -18.86 -9.14 43.47
C PRO A 49 -18.63 -10.40 42.62
N PRO A 50 -19.50 -11.41 42.73
CA PRO A 50 -19.41 -12.62 41.91
C PRO A 50 -19.37 -12.25 40.43
N SER A 51 -18.37 -12.80 39.73
CA SER A 51 -18.19 -12.57 38.30
C SER A 51 -19.48 -12.94 37.56
N PRO A 52 -20.03 -12.05 36.71
CA PRO A 52 -21.17 -12.41 35.89
C PRO A 52 -20.83 -13.63 35.02
N PRO A 53 -21.81 -14.51 34.74
CA PRO A 53 -21.58 -15.67 33.90
C PRO A 53 -21.01 -15.22 32.55
N SER A 54 -19.91 -15.84 32.13
CA SER A 54 -19.28 -15.60 30.84
C SER A 54 -20.31 -15.82 29.74
N LEU A 55 -20.73 -14.75 29.07
CA LEU A 55 -21.55 -14.85 27.88
C LEU A 55 -20.76 -15.65 26.82
N PRO A 56 -21.41 -16.55 26.07
CA PRO A 56 -20.76 -17.20 24.94
C PRO A 56 -20.22 -16.13 23.99
N PRO A 57 -19.05 -16.34 23.37
CA PRO A 57 -18.50 -15.40 22.41
C PRO A 57 -19.55 -15.13 21.34
N ALA A 58 -19.92 -13.86 21.18
CA ALA A 58 -20.85 -13.44 20.14
C ALA A 58 -20.29 -13.92 18.81
N LEU A 59 -21.07 -14.72 18.08
CA LEU A 59 -20.71 -15.11 16.73
C LEU A 59 -20.44 -13.83 15.92
N PRO A 60 -19.33 -13.77 15.16
CA PRO A 60 -19.10 -12.63 14.29
C PRO A 60 -20.32 -12.47 13.36
N PRO A 61 -20.75 -11.23 13.10
CA PRO A 61 -21.88 -10.99 12.21
C PRO A 61 -21.63 -11.70 10.87
N PRO A 62 -22.64 -12.35 10.28
CA PRO A 62 -22.48 -12.98 8.99
C PRO A 62 -21.95 -11.95 7.99
N PRO A 63 -20.95 -12.31 7.17
CA PRO A 63 -20.42 -11.38 6.19
C PRO A 63 -21.58 -10.89 5.29
N PRO A 64 -21.62 -9.59 4.96
CA PRO A 64 -22.65 -9.06 4.09
C PRO A 64 -22.72 -9.91 2.81
N PRO A 65 -23.91 -10.21 2.30
CA PRO A 65 -24.06 -10.98 1.07
C PRO A 65 -23.24 -10.31 -0.03
N LEU A 66 -22.35 -11.08 -0.67
CA LEU A 66 -21.61 -10.63 -1.84
C LEU A 66 -22.63 -10.09 -2.85
N THR A 67 -22.48 -8.83 -3.24
CA THR A 67 -23.39 -8.17 -4.17
C THR A 67 -23.48 -9.02 -5.45
N PRO A 68 -24.67 -9.26 -6.02
CA PRO A 68 -24.77 -9.98 -7.29
C PRO A 68 -23.86 -9.34 -8.35
N GLY A 69 -23.01 -10.12 -9.01
CA GLY A 69 -22.09 -9.64 -10.04
C GLY A 69 -20.61 -9.96 -9.84
N TYR A 70 -20.23 -10.62 -8.75
CA TYR A 70 -18.86 -11.10 -8.57
C TYR A 70 -18.62 -12.40 -9.35
N VAL A 71 -17.56 -12.42 -10.14
CA VAL A 71 -17.01 -13.63 -10.77
C VAL A 71 -15.96 -14.21 -9.83
N SER A 72 -16.11 -15.48 -9.45
CA SER A 72 -15.10 -16.19 -8.65
C SER A 72 -13.99 -16.68 -9.56
N VAL A 73 -12.73 -16.49 -9.15
CA VAL A 73 -11.56 -17.02 -9.87
C VAL A 73 -10.68 -17.83 -8.93
N VAL A 74 -10.04 -18.89 -9.44
CA VAL A 74 -9.24 -19.82 -8.62
C VAL A 74 -7.80 -19.96 -9.10
N SER A 75 -7.41 -19.23 -10.15
CA SER A 75 -6.04 -19.25 -10.69
C SER A 75 -5.58 -17.88 -11.19
N GLU A 76 -4.26 -17.69 -11.25
CA GLU A 76 -3.62 -16.49 -11.82
C GLU A 76 -4.06 -16.25 -13.27
N ASN A 77 -4.03 -17.29 -14.11
CA ASN A 77 -4.39 -17.17 -15.53
C ASN A 77 -5.84 -16.72 -15.72
N GLU A 78 -6.76 -17.23 -14.91
CA GLU A 78 -8.17 -16.85 -14.96
C GLU A 78 -8.35 -15.39 -14.51
N LEU A 79 -7.71 -14.99 -13.41
CA LEU A 79 -7.71 -13.61 -12.93
C LEU A 79 -7.17 -12.64 -14.00
N ARG A 80 -6.01 -12.96 -14.59
CA ARG A 80 -5.37 -12.16 -15.64
C ARG A 80 -6.28 -12.05 -16.87
N SER A 81 -6.76 -13.18 -17.38
CA SER A 81 -7.60 -13.23 -18.58
C SER A 81 -8.90 -12.46 -18.40
N LEU A 82 -9.49 -12.52 -17.20
CA LEU A 82 -10.72 -11.81 -16.91
C LEU A 82 -10.52 -10.29 -16.90
N ILE A 83 -9.41 -9.79 -16.36
CA ILE A 83 -9.10 -8.35 -16.29
C ILE A 83 -8.68 -7.82 -17.67
N GLU A 84 -7.73 -8.50 -18.33
CA GLU A 84 -7.19 -8.06 -19.62
C GLU A 84 -8.22 -8.18 -20.75
N GLY A 85 -9.15 -9.13 -20.65
CA GLY A 85 -10.23 -9.35 -21.62
C GLY A 85 -11.52 -8.57 -21.35
N ALA A 86 -11.58 -7.80 -20.25
CA ALA A 86 -12.82 -7.11 -19.88
C ALA A 86 -13.13 -5.92 -20.80
N ALA A 87 -14.38 -5.90 -21.28
CA ALA A 87 -14.93 -4.81 -22.08
C ALA A 87 -15.93 -3.92 -21.29
N ALA A 88 -16.20 -4.27 -20.04
CA ALA A 88 -17.11 -3.56 -19.14
C ALA A 88 -16.62 -3.70 -17.70
N ASP A 89 -17.26 -2.99 -16.78
CA ASP A 89 -16.95 -3.06 -15.35
C ASP A 89 -17.09 -4.50 -14.83
N ILE A 90 -16.11 -4.94 -14.04
CA ILE A 90 -16.07 -6.29 -13.48
C ILE A 90 -15.81 -6.27 -11.98
N SER A 91 -16.42 -7.23 -11.29
CA SER A 91 -16.17 -7.50 -9.87
C SER A 91 -15.71 -8.94 -9.73
N ILE A 92 -14.60 -9.15 -9.03
CA ILE A 92 -13.90 -10.43 -8.90
C ILE A 92 -13.81 -10.80 -7.43
N SER A 93 -14.18 -12.03 -7.10
CA SER A 93 -14.08 -12.58 -5.76
C SER A 93 -12.97 -13.62 -5.71
N LEU A 94 -11.98 -13.40 -4.85
CA LEU A 94 -10.92 -14.36 -4.58
C LEU A 94 -11.27 -15.21 -3.34
N PRO A 95 -11.07 -16.54 -3.38
CA PRO A 95 -11.28 -17.38 -2.22
C PRO A 95 -10.44 -16.92 -1.02
N PRO A 96 -10.97 -16.98 0.21
CA PRO A 96 -10.23 -16.58 1.40
C PRO A 96 -8.97 -17.44 1.56
N SER A 97 -7.86 -16.84 1.99
CA SER A 97 -6.56 -17.52 2.17
C SER A 97 -5.94 -18.10 0.89
N ALA A 98 -6.54 -17.87 -0.28
CA ALA A 98 -5.92 -18.28 -1.54
C ALA A 98 -4.62 -17.50 -1.78
N HIS A 99 -3.65 -18.16 -2.39
CA HIS A 99 -2.35 -17.58 -2.70
C HIS A 99 -2.14 -17.56 -4.21
N PHE A 100 -2.02 -16.37 -4.78
CA PHE A 100 -1.79 -16.15 -6.21
C PHE A 100 -0.38 -15.59 -6.40
N GLU A 101 0.50 -16.43 -6.93
CA GLU A 101 1.84 -16.00 -7.34
C GLU A 101 1.74 -15.40 -8.74
N LEU A 102 2.01 -14.10 -8.85
CA LEU A 102 1.95 -13.39 -10.12
C LEU A 102 3.30 -13.49 -10.82
N SER A 103 3.32 -14.26 -11.89
CA SER A 103 4.51 -14.38 -12.75
C SER A 103 4.80 -13.08 -13.54
N SER A 104 3.79 -12.22 -13.70
CA SER A 104 3.89 -10.88 -14.31
C SER A 104 2.80 -9.95 -13.79
N GLN A 105 3.00 -8.64 -13.97
CA GLN A 105 1.98 -7.62 -13.75
C GLN A 105 0.69 -7.99 -14.50
N ILE A 106 -0.46 -7.76 -13.89
CA ILE A 106 -1.76 -7.81 -14.54
C ILE A 106 -2.05 -6.44 -15.12
N SER A 107 -2.27 -6.37 -16.43
CA SER A 107 -2.47 -5.10 -17.13
C SER A 107 -3.96 -4.77 -17.29
N CYS A 108 -4.30 -3.50 -17.13
CA CYS A 108 -5.62 -2.98 -17.47
C CYS A 108 -5.46 -1.67 -18.23
N ALA A 109 -5.79 -1.70 -19.53
CA ALA A 109 -5.67 -0.56 -20.42
C ALA A 109 -7.02 0.05 -20.86
N SER A 110 -8.12 -0.60 -20.49
CA SER A 110 -9.47 -0.15 -20.82
C SER A 110 -9.97 0.87 -19.79
N SER A 111 -10.81 1.82 -20.19
CA SER A 111 -11.47 2.78 -19.30
C SER A 111 -12.65 2.15 -18.53
N ILE A 112 -12.37 1.07 -17.78
CA ILE A 112 -13.36 0.31 -17.00
C ILE A 112 -13.02 0.33 -15.50
N LYS A 113 -13.97 -0.12 -14.68
CA LYS A 113 -13.77 -0.32 -13.24
C LYS A 113 -13.57 -1.80 -12.93
N VAL A 114 -12.45 -2.10 -12.29
CA VAL A 114 -12.11 -3.44 -11.83
C VAL A 114 -12.17 -3.44 -10.30
N THR A 115 -13.04 -4.27 -9.73
CA THR A 115 -13.07 -4.52 -8.29
C THR A 115 -12.57 -5.92 -8.00
N ILE A 116 -11.56 -6.05 -7.15
CA ILE A 116 -11.06 -7.35 -6.68
C ILE A 116 -11.24 -7.37 -5.17
N ALA A 117 -12.01 -8.35 -4.69
CA ALA A 117 -12.30 -8.49 -3.28
C ALA A 117 -12.00 -9.90 -2.79
N SER A 118 -11.59 -10.01 -1.53
CA SER A 118 -11.64 -11.26 -0.79
C SER A 118 -12.30 -11.03 0.57
N SER A 119 -12.68 -12.13 1.21
CA SER A 119 -13.34 -12.14 2.51
C SER A 119 -12.48 -12.86 3.55
N GLY A 120 -12.83 -12.76 4.83
CA GLY A 120 -12.08 -13.39 5.91
C GLY A 120 -10.67 -12.81 6.06
N GLU A 121 -9.65 -13.68 6.09
CA GLU A 121 -8.23 -13.30 6.17
C GLU A 121 -7.70 -12.62 4.90
N GLY A 122 -8.48 -12.67 3.82
CA GLY A 122 -8.10 -12.14 2.52
C GLY A 122 -7.27 -13.11 1.69
N ALA A 123 -7.31 -12.91 0.37
CA ALA A 123 -6.44 -13.61 -0.57
C ALA A 123 -5.10 -12.87 -0.69
N THR A 124 -4.04 -13.62 -0.92
CA THR A 124 -2.69 -13.08 -1.14
C THR A 124 -2.39 -12.97 -2.62
N LEU A 125 -1.99 -11.78 -3.04
CA LEU A 125 -1.44 -11.52 -4.37
C LEU A 125 0.07 -11.24 -4.20
N ASP A 126 0.90 -12.15 -4.67
CA ASP A 126 2.35 -12.13 -4.49
C ASP A 126 3.07 -11.80 -5.80
N GLY A 127 3.80 -10.68 -5.85
CA GLY A 127 4.59 -10.25 -7.00
C GLY A 127 5.96 -10.93 -7.12
N GLN A 128 6.27 -11.85 -6.21
CA GLN A 128 7.51 -12.61 -6.12
C GLN A 128 8.79 -11.74 -6.08
N GLY A 129 8.67 -10.44 -5.82
CA GLY A 129 9.76 -9.46 -5.85
C GLY A 129 10.31 -9.15 -7.25
N GLY A 130 9.77 -9.76 -8.30
CA GLY A 130 10.21 -9.58 -9.68
C GLY A 130 9.44 -8.50 -10.44
N THR A 131 8.23 -8.19 -9.97
CA THR A 131 7.25 -7.42 -10.75
C THR A 131 6.26 -6.70 -9.82
N GLY A 132 5.64 -5.61 -10.29
CA GLY A 132 4.46 -5.05 -9.66
C GLY A 132 3.28 -6.03 -9.73
N LEU A 133 2.16 -5.74 -9.07
CA LEU A 133 0.98 -6.60 -9.17
C LEU A 133 0.05 -6.12 -10.31
N PHE A 134 -0.13 -4.80 -10.42
CA PHE A 134 -1.04 -4.21 -11.41
C PHE A 134 -0.36 -3.08 -12.20
N HIS A 135 -0.63 -3.06 -13.51
CA HIS A 135 -0.30 -1.97 -14.41
C HIS A 135 -1.58 -1.36 -15.00
N LEU A 136 -1.87 -0.12 -14.63
CA LEU A 136 -3.11 0.58 -14.99
C LEU A 136 -2.79 1.73 -15.96
N GLU A 137 -3.50 1.73 -17.08
CA GLU A 137 -3.47 2.80 -18.07
C GLU A 137 -4.85 3.02 -18.72
N GLY A 138 -4.95 4.00 -19.61
CA GLY A 138 -6.16 4.21 -20.43
C GLY A 138 -7.45 4.49 -19.66
N GLY A 139 -7.34 5.07 -18.45
CA GLY A 139 -8.48 5.39 -17.59
C GLY A 139 -8.98 4.24 -16.72
N CYS A 140 -8.29 3.09 -16.70
CA CYS A 140 -8.69 1.96 -15.86
C CYS A 140 -8.70 2.34 -14.38
N SER A 141 -9.80 2.03 -13.69
CA SER A 141 -9.94 2.23 -12.24
C SER A 141 -9.87 0.89 -11.52
N LEU A 142 -9.19 0.84 -10.38
CA LEU A 142 -8.94 -0.38 -9.62
C LEU A 142 -9.33 -0.22 -8.15
N THR A 143 -10.19 -1.10 -7.65
CA THR A 143 -10.55 -1.18 -6.23
C THR A 143 -10.14 -2.54 -5.67
N LEU A 144 -9.24 -2.55 -4.69
CA LEU A 144 -8.73 -3.74 -3.99
C LEU A 144 -9.29 -3.80 -2.57
N ARG A 145 -9.96 -4.90 -2.20
CA ARG A 145 -10.67 -5.02 -0.91
C ARG A 145 -10.33 -6.30 -0.15
N GLY A 146 -9.86 -6.16 1.09
CA GLY A 146 -9.60 -7.32 1.95
C GLY A 146 -8.53 -8.25 1.37
N LEU A 147 -7.47 -7.70 0.77
CA LEU A 147 -6.38 -8.48 0.15
C LEU A 147 -5.07 -8.32 0.90
N ASN A 148 -4.17 -9.29 0.73
CA ASN A 148 -2.78 -9.21 1.17
C ASN A 148 -1.89 -9.04 -0.07
N LEU A 149 -1.36 -7.84 -0.27
CA LEU A 149 -0.53 -7.49 -1.43
C LEU A 149 0.93 -7.57 -1.00
N VAL A 150 1.67 -8.54 -1.54
CA VAL A 150 3.02 -8.87 -1.06
C VAL A 150 4.04 -8.88 -2.19
N ASN A 151 5.27 -8.49 -1.87
CA ASN A 151 6.43 -8.52 -2.77
C ASN A 151 6.19 -7.87 -4.15
N GLY A 152 5.33 -6.84 -4.21
CA GLY A 152 5.06 -6.09 -5.43
C GLY A 152 6.18 -5.09 -5.71
N ARG A 153 7.05 -5.40 -6.67
CA ARG A 153 8.20 -4.57 -7.05
C ARG A 153 8.11 -4.16 -8.52
N ALA A 154 7.54 -2.98 -8.78
CA ALA A 154 7.58 -2.42 -10.13
C ALA A 154 9.03 -2.19 -10.59
N VAL A 155 9.43 -2.88 -11.66
CA VAL A 155 10.74 -2.72 -12.33
C VAL A 155 10.86 -1.39 -13.08
N SER A 156 9.72 -0.77 -13.38
CA SER A 156 9.61 0.50 -14.09
C SER A 156 8.51 1.32 -13.44
N GLY A 157 8.86 2.17 -12.50
CA GLY A 157 8.05 3.33 -12.20
C GLY A 157 8.93 4.56 -12.32
N GLY A 158 8.37 5.60 -12.95
CA GLY A 158 9.10 6.77 -13.43
C GLY A 158 10.03 7.38 -12.40
N VAL A 159 11.11 8.00 -12.88
CA VAL A 159 12.01 8.80 -12.06
C VAL A 159 11.20 9.93 -11.40
N VAL A 160 10.86 9.80 -10.12
CA VAL A 160 10.65 11.01 -9.31
C VAL A 160 12.05 11.54 -9.07
N SER A 161 12.42 12.60 -9.80
CA SER A 161 13.56 13.39 -9.38
C SER A 161 13.17 13.93 -8.01
N LYS A 162 13.74 13.35 -6.94
CA LYS A 162 13.95 14.18 -5.76
C LYS A 162 14.69 15.39 -6.28
N GLY A 163 14.30 16.60 -5.88
CA GLY A 163 14.91 17.84 -6.37
C GLY A 163 16.43 17.97 -6.10
N ASP A 164 17.08 16.90 -5.62
CA ASP A 164 18.52 16.69 -5.48
C ASP A 164 19.17 15.96 -6.67
N GLY A 165 18.41 15.56 -7.70
CA GLY A 165 18.92 14.80 -8.85
C GLY A 165 19.04 13.28 -8.62
N SER A 166 18.51 12.76 -7.50
CA SER A 166 18.41 11.32 -7.24
C SER A 166 17.20 10.72 -7.93
N THR A 167 17.43 9.72 -8.77
CA THR A 167 16.38 8.90 -9.39
C THR A 167 16.05 7.72 -8.48
N SER A 168 14.93 7.78 -7.76
CA SER A 168 14.37 6.56 -7.16
C SER A 168 13.53 5.86 -8.22
N ALA A 169 13.84 4.61 -8.53
CA ALA A 169 12.94 3.76 -9.31
C ALA A 169 11.64 3.65 -8.50
N ASN A 170 10.52 4.14 -9.03
CA ASN A 170 9.24 3.97 -8.33
C ASN A 170 8.87 2.49 -8.39
N GLY A 171 9.20 1.76 -7.33
CA GLY A 171 8.66 0.44 -7.06
C GLY A 171 7.32 0.58 -6.36
N GLY A 172 6.35 -0.25 -6.72
CA GLY A 172 5.08 -0.36 -6.01
C GLY A 172 4.24 -1.53 -6.47
N VAL A 173 3.22 -1.84 -5.68
CA VAL A 173 2.20 -2.87 -5.99
C VAL A 173 1.36 -2.48 -7.21
N VAL A 174 1.05 -1.20 -7.37
CA VAL A 174 0.28 -0.67 -8.50
C VAL A 174 1.11 0.39 -9.23
N HIS A 175 1.28 0.21 -10.53
CA HIS A 175 1.77 1.24 -11.43
C HIS A 175 0.57 1.86 -12.15
N ALA A 176 0.36 3.17 -12.00
CA ALA A 176 -0.77 3.88 -12.61
C ALA A 176 -0.27 5.03 -13.49
N ASN A 177 -0.48 4.91 -14.80
CA ASN A 177 -0.12 5.92 -15.80
C ASN A 177 -1.33 6.28 -16.65
N GLY A 178 -1.94 7.44 -16.40
CA GLY A 178 -3.21 7.79 -17.05
C GLY A 178 -4.37 6.87 -16.63
N ALA A 179 -4.28 6.28 -15.43
CA ALA A 179 -5.34 5.49 -14.83
C ALA A 179 -6.48 6.38 -14.30
N GLY A 180 -7.61 5.76 -14.00
CA GLY A 180 -8.70 6.37 -13.22
C GLY A 180 -8.41 6.28 -11.72
N ASP A 181 -9.43 5.96 -10.93
CA ASP A 181 -9.32 5.89 -9.48
C ASP A 181 -8.63 4.60 -9.03
N VAL A 182 -7.75 4.69 -8.02
CA VAL A 182 -7.12 3.55 -7.37
C VAL A 182 -7.45 3.55 -5.90
N GLU A 183 -8.16 2.53 -5.44
CA GLU A 183 -8.60 2.38 -4.07
C GLU A 183 -8.07 1.07 -3.46
N ILE A 184 -7.45 1.17 -2.29
CA ILE A 184 -6.99 0.02 -1.50
C ILE A 184 -7.68 0.10 -0.14
N ILE A 185 -8.67 -0.77 0.08
CA ILE A 185 -9.57 -0.71 1.22
C ILE A 185 -9.42 -1.98 2.06
N GLY A 186 -9.13 -1.82 3.35
CA GLY A 186 -9.03 -2.95 4.28
C GLY A 186 -8.04 -4.04 3.82
N SER A 187 -7.03 -3.66 3.04
CA SER A 187 -6.01 -4.55 2.50
C SER A 187 -4.66 -4.25 3.14
N THR A 188 -3.77 -5.24 3.17
CA THR A 188 -2.40 -5.08 3.66
C THR A 188 -1.43 -5.01 2.49
N VAL A 189 -0.37 -4.21 2.64
CA VAL A 189 0.72 -4.07 1.65
C VAL A 189 2.04 -4.31 2.37
N THR A 190 2.82 -5.29 1.92
CA THR A 190 4.10 -5.64 2.55
C THR A 190 5.17 -6.05 1.52
N GLY A 191 6.45 -5.99 1.91
CA GLY A 191 7.56 -6.45 1.07
C GLY A 191 7.83 -5.60 -0.19
N CYS A 192 7.47 -4.30 -0.16
CA CYS A 192 7.67 -3.36 -1.26
C CYS A 192 8.96 -2.55 -1.11
#